data_AF-A0A1L9N6W8-F1
#
_entry.id   AF-A0A1L9N6W8-F1
#
_cell.length_a   1.000
_cell.length_b   1.000
_cell.length_c   1.000
_cell.angle_alpha   90.00
_cell.angle_beta   90.00
_cell.angle_gamma   90.00
#
_symmetry.space_group_name_H-M   'P 1'
#
loop_
_entity.id
_entity.type
_entity.pdbx_description
1 polymer ?
#
loop_
_entity_poly.entity_id
_entity_poly.type
_entity_poly.pdbx_seq_one_letter_code
_entity_poly.pdbx_strand_id
1 'polypeptide(L)'
;SSKDAEWSKHKEEVPSLYRKNPLNRMMKHMIAKHGFHRKESEYKKKLNPWGLRKNGTTSAWVFVQREVAKRKLQGKEDYEVFMHGKIYTAKQAKREMARHVTSATNF
;
A
#
# COMPACT_ATOMS: atom_id res chain seq x y z
N SER A 1 14.43 14.30 18.55
CA SER A 1 14.01 15.64 18.07
C SER A 1 12.53 15.82 18.34
N SER A 2 12.08 17.03 18.71
CA SER A 2 10.68 17.38 19.04
C SER A 2 9.66 16.89 17.98
N LYS A 3 10.07 16.85 16.70
CA LYS A 3 9.23 16.36 15.59
C LYS A 3 8.84 14.89 15.71
N ASP A 4 9.76 14.00 16.10
CA ASP A 4 9.45 12.56 16.18
C ASP A 4 8.51 12.22 17.34
N ALA A 5 8.60 12.99 18.43
CA ALA A 5 7.67 12.87 19.56
C ALA A 5 6.24 13.23 19.14
N GLU A 6 6.07 14.27 18.32
CA GLU A 6 4.75 14.66 17.79
C GLU A 6 4.16 13.61 16.85
N TRP A 7 4.96 13.01 15.95
CA TRP A 7 4.52 11.88 15.12
C TRP A 7 4.15 10.65 15.95
N SER A 8 4.85 10.43 17.05
CA SER A 8 4.61 9.28 17.93
C SER A 8 3.23 9.33 18.58
N LYS A 9 2.73 10.53 18.93
CA LYS A 9 1.36 10.73 19.46
C LYS A 9 0.27 10.26 18.49
N HIS A 10 0.56 10.23 17.19
CA HIS A 10 -0.39 9.89 16.14
C HIS A 10 -0.06 8.57 15.42
N LYS A 11 0.86 7.77 15.98
CA LYS A 11 1.40 6.56 15.34
C LYS A 11 0.34 5.46 15.13
N GLU A 12 -0.79 5.49 15.83
CA GLU A 12 -1.89 4.55 15.63
C GLU A 12 -2.98 5.08 14.71
N GLU A 13 -3.37 6.35 14.89
CA GLU A 13 -4.45 6.97 14.14
C GLU A 13 -4.05 7.24 12.68
N VAL A 14 -2.83 7.75 12.43
CA VAL A 14 -2.37 8.05 11.07
C VAL A 14 -2.37 6.79 10.18
N PRO A 15 -1.81 5.64 10.59
CA PRO A 15 -1.92 4.41 9.80
C PRO A 15 -3.35 3.94 9.57
N SER A 16 -4.20 4.00 10.60
CA SER A 16 -5.60 3.56 10.50
C SER A 16 -6.37 4.40 9.48
N LEU A 17 -6.25 5.73 9.57
CA LEU A 17 -6.87 6.65 8.63
C LEU A 17 -6.26 6.52 7.23
N TYR A 18 -4.93 6.41 7.14
CA TYR A 18 -4.25 6.26 5.86
C TYR A 18 -4.71 5.01 5.13
N ARG A 19 -4.93 3.87 5.80
CA ARG A 19 -5.43 2.65 5.15
C ARG A 19 -6.80 2.87 4.51
N LYS A 20 -7.71 3.54 5.22
CA LYS A 20 -9.13 3.72 4.82
C LYS A 20 -9.35 4.90 3.87
N ASN A 21 -8.43 5.87 3.80
CA ASN A 21 -8.66 7.13 3.10
C ASN A 21 -7.50 7.50 2.16
N PRO A 22 -7.74 8.35 1.15
CA PRO A 22 -6.65 9.01 0.43
C PRO A 22 -5.89 9.98 1.35
N LEU A 23 -4.63 10.27 1.00
CA LEU A 23 -3.71 11.06 1.83
C LEU A 23 -4.28 12.45 2.17
N ASN A 24 -4.87 13.13 1.20
CA ASN A 24 -5.48 14.45 1.37
C ASN A 24 -6.62 14.45 2.40
N ARG A 25 -7.48 13.43 2.41
CA ARG A 25 -8.59 13.31 3.37
C ARG A 25 -8.09 13.03 4.78
N MET A 26 -7.09 12.16 4.92
CA MET A 26 -6.41 11.93 6.20
C MET A 26 -5.77 13.23 6.72
N MET A 27 -5.07 14.00 5.88
CA MET A 27 -4.46 15.26 6.28
C MET A 27 -5.49 16.29 6.76
N LYS A 28 -6.61 16.44 6.03
CA LYS A 28 -7.72 17.31 6.45
C LYS A 28 -8.29 16.90 7.82
N HIS A 29 -8.43 15.60 8.05
CA HIS A 29 -8.87 15.06 9.35
C HIS A 29 -7.87 15.38 10.47
N MET A 30 -6.57 15.17 10.23
CA MET A 30 -5.52 15.46 11.23
C MET A 30 -5.44 16.96 11.57
N ILE A 31 -5.67 17.84 10.60
CA ILE A 31 -5.77 19.29 10.82
C ILE A 31 -7.00 19.61 11.67
N ALA A 32 -8.19 19.15 11.26
CA ALA A 32 -9.44 19.51 11.91
C ALA A 32 -9.54 18.98 13.36
N LYS A 33 -9.04 17.77 13.62
CA LYS A 33 -9.15 17.11 14.93
C LYS A 33 -8.01 17.47 15.89
N HIS A 34 -6.79 17.59 15.38
CA HIS A 34 -5.58 17.70 16.22
C HIS A 34 -4.78 18.99 15.99
N GLY A 35 -5.19 19.84 15.05
CA GLY A 35 -4.37 20.98 14.63
C GLY A 35 -3.02 20.55 14.03
N PHE A 36 -2.90 19.30 13.55
CA PHE A 36 -1.63 18.73 13.12
C PHE A 36 -1.30 19.14 11.67
N HIS A 37 -0.74 20.34 11.53
CA HIS A 37 -0.40 20.96 10.25
C HIS A 37 0.97 20.48 9.75
N ARG A 38 0.97 19.50 8.84
CA ARG A 38 2.18 18.98 8.19
C ARG A 38 2.03 18.96 6.67
N LYS A 39 3.15 19.12 5.95
CA LYS A 39 3.16 19.04 4.48
C LYS A 39 2.94 17.61 4.03
N GLU A 40 2.35 17.42 2.84
CA GLU A 40 2.13 16.09 2.27
C GLU A 40 3.43 15.26 2.17
N SER A 41 4.54 15.93 1.84
CA SER A 41 5.87 15.30 1.77
C SER A 41 6.36 14.79 3.13
N GLU A 42 6.02 15.45 4.23
CA GLU A 42 6.36 14.99 5.59
C GLU A 42 5.55 13.73 5.96
N TYR A 43 4.27 13.68 5.61
CA TYR A 43 3.47 12.46 5.75
C TYR A 43 4.05 11.30 4.95
N LYS A 44 4.37 11.51 3.67
CA LYS A 44 4.99 10.46 2.82
C LYS A 44 6.31 9.96 3.42
N LYS A 45 7.16 10.86 3.93
CA LYS A 45 8.41 10.51 4.62
C LYS A 45 8.20 9.68 5.88
N LYS A 46 7.05 9.78 6.55
CA LYS A 46 6.72 8.99 7.76
C LYS A 46 5.99 7.70 7.47
N LEU A 47 5.07 7.71 6.52
CA LEU A 47 4.31 6.52 6.11
C LEU A 47 5.22 5.46 5.49
N ASN A 48 6.25 5.86 4.74
CA ASN A 48 7.18 4.94 4.09
C ASN A 48 7.94 4.02 5.08
N PRO A 49 8.65 4.55 6.11
CA PRO A 49 9.28 3.73 7.15
C PRO A 49 8.28 2.89 7.96
N TRP A 50 7.02 3.31 8.05
CA TRP A 50 5.95 2.52 8.71
C TRP A 50 5.38 1.41 7.82
N GLY A 51 5.93 1.20 6.61
CA GLY A 51 5.48 0.17 5.68
C GLY A 51 4.11 0.47 5.05
N LEU A 52 3.64 1.71 5.16
CA LEU A 52 2.31 2.10 4.70
C LEU A 52 2.39 2.60 3.27
N ARG A 53 1.97 1.74 2.36
CA ARG A 53 1.86 2.03 0.92
C ARG A 53 0.44 1.78 0.47
N LYS A 54 0.02 2.46 -0.60
CA LYS A 54 -1.29 2.24 -1.22
C LYS A 54 -1.26 1.29 -2.41
N ASN A 55 -0.09 1.18 -3.04
CA ASN A 55 0.12 0.43 -4.25
C ASN A 55 1.24 -0.59 -4.02
N GLY A 56 1.12 -1.75 -4.65
CA GLY A 56 2.18 -2.75 -4.69
C GLY A 56 3.41 -2.24 -5.42
N THR A 57 4.59 -2.68 -4.97
CA THR A 57 5.85 -2.48 -5.70
C THR A 57 5.96 -3.48 -6.86
N THR A 58 6.88 -3.22 -7.79
CA THR A 58 7.24 -4.21 -8.82
C THR A 58 7.60 -5.56 -8.20
N SER A 59 8.44 -5.58 -7.15
CA SER A 59 8.80 -6.82 -6.45
C SER A 59 7.61 -7.55 -5.83
N ALA A 60 6.63 -6.82 -5.27
CA ALA A 60 5.42 -7.41 -4.74
C ALA A 60 4.57 -8.03 -5.86
N TRP A 61 4.46 -7.37 -7.01
CA TRP A 61 3.71 -7.90 -8.16
C TRP A 61 4.39 -9.10 -8.81
N VAL A 62 5.73 -9.13 -8.87
CA VAL A 62 6.50 -10.33 -9.28
C VAL A 62 6.22 -11.49 -8.32
N PHE A 63 6.21 -11.25 -7.01
CA PHE A 63 5.86 -12.27 -6.02
C PHE A 63 4.44 -12.80 -6.24
N VAL A 64 3.46 -11.90 -6.40
CA VAL A 64 2.06 -12.27 -6.68
C VAL A 64 1.96 -13.13 -7.94
N GLN A 65 2.68 -12.80 -9.02
CA GLN A 65 2.68 -13.59 -10.25
C GLN A 65 3.16 -15.02 -10.02
N ARG A 66 4.24 -15.19 -9.26
CA ARG A 66 4.75 -16.53 -8.90
C ARG A 66 3.73 -17.33 -8.09
N GLU A 67 3.07 -16.70 -7.13
CA GLU A 67 2.04 -17.36 -6.32
C GLU A 67 0.79 -17.71 -7.14
N VAL A 68 0.35 -16.83 -8.03
CA VAL A 68 -0.75 -17.11 -8.97
C VAL A 68 -0.39 -18.28 -9.89
N ALA A 69 0.83 -18.33 -10.43
CA ALA A 69 1.29 -19.44 -11.27
C ALA A 69 1.26 -20.77 -10.52
N LYS A 70 1.74 -20.81 -9.27
CA LYS A 70 1.66 -22.00 -8.40
C LYS A 70 0.21 -22.44 -8.16
N ARG A 71 -0.70 -21.50 -7.86
CA ARG A 71 -2.12 -21.82 -7.64
C ARG A 71 -2.80 -22.35 -8.90
N LYS A 72 -2.43 -21.83 -10.07
CA LYS A 72 -2.91 -22.35 -11.35
C LYS A 72 -2.52 -23.82 -11.56
N LEU A 73 -1.29 -24.20 -11.23
CA LEU A 73 -0.85 -25.60 -11.27
C LEU A 73 -1.64 -26.51 -10.31
N GLN A 74 -2.27 -25.94 -9.28
CA GLN A 74 -3.13 -26.64 -8.33
C GLN A 74 -4.62 -26.61 -8.72
N GLY A 75 -4.97 -26.08 -9.91
CA GLY A 75 -6.35 -25.92 -10.36
C GLY A 75 -7.15 -24.82 -9.63
N LYS A 76 -6.48 -23.91 -8.92
CA LYS A 76 -7.11 -22.83 -8.14
C LYS A 76 -7.03 -21.51 -8.89
N GLU A 77 -7.86 -21.37 -9.93
CA GLU A 77 -7.83 -20.19 -10.81
C GLU A 77 -8.66 -19.00 -10.30
N ASP A 78 -9.61 -19.25 -9.40
CA ASP A 78 -10.34 -18.20 -8.70
C ASP A 78 -9.50 -17.68 -7.52
N TYR A 79 -9.13 -16.40 -7.60
CA TYR A 79 -8.36 -15.75 -6.55
C TYR A 79 -8.62 -14.25 -6.48
N GLU A 80 -8.38 -13.71 -5.29
CA GLU A 80 -8.21 -12.29 -5.04
C GLU A 80 -6.85 -12.07 -4.37
N VAL A 81 -6.26 -10.91 -4.62
CA VAL A 81 -4.99 -10.52 -4.00
C VAL A 81 -5.27 -9.45 -2.98
N PHE A 82 -5.06 -9.77 -1.70
CA PHE A 82 -5.07 -8.77 -0.64
C PHE A 82 -3.66 -8.23 -0.44
N MET A 83 -3.46 -6.94 -0.75
CA MET A 83 -2.15 -6.29 -0.64
C MET A 83 -2.32 -4.87 -0.08
N HIS A 84 -1.57 -4.55 0.97
CA HIS A 84 -1.56 -3.22 1.60
C HIS A 84 -2.96 -2.67 1.97
N GLY A 85 -3.87 -3.54 2.42
CA GLY A 85 -5.23 -3.14 2.79
C GLY A 85 -6.18 -2.95 1.61
N LYS A 86 -5.77 -3.34 0.40
CA LYS A 86 -6.60 -3.30 -0.80
C LYS A 86 -6.79 -4.71 -1.36
N ILE A 87 -8.03 -5.03 -1.72
CA ILE A 87 -8.37 -6.24 -2.46
C ILE A 87 -8.29 -5.93 -3.95
N TYR A 88 -7.60 -6.80 -4.69
CA TYR A 88 -7.53 -6.79 -6.14
C TYR A 88 -8.22 -8.04 -6.65
N THR A 89 -9.26 -7.86 -7.47
CA THR A 89 -9.85 -8.95 -8.25
C THR A 89 -8.80 -9.59 -9.16
N ALA A 90 -9.01 -10.84 -9.59
CA ALA A 90 -8.10 -11.51 -10.54
C ALA A 90 -7.81 -10.64 -11.79
N LYS A 91 -8.82 -9.94 -12.33
CA LYS A 91 -8.68 -9.03 -13.47
C LYS A 91 -7.77 -7.83 -13.16
N GLN A 92 -7.93 -7.20 -11.99
CA GLN A 92 -7.07 -6.09 -11.57
C GLN A 92 -5.65 -6.57 -11.30
N ALA A 93 -5.48 -7.71 -10.63
CA ALA A 93 -4.18 -8.31 -10.37
C ALA A 93 -3.44 -8.66 -11.67
N LYS A 94 -4.12 -9.26 -12.66
CA LYS A 94 -3.54 -9.54 -14.00
C LYS A 94 -3.00 -8.27 -14.68
N ARG A 95 -3.76 -7.17 -14.61
CA ARG A 95 -3.34 -5.88 -15.18
C ARG A 95 -2.10 -5.32 -14.48
N GLU A 96 -2.06 -5.36 -13.14
CA GLU A 96 -0.90 -4.86 -12.38
C GLU A 96 0.33 -5.76 -12.57
N MET A 97 0.17 -7.09 -12.60
CA MET A 97 1.24 -8.02 -12.95
C MET A 97 1.80 -7.71 -14.35
N ALA A 98 0.95 -7.50 -15.36
CA ALA A 98 1.41 -7.15 -16.71
C ALA A 98 2.13 -5.78 -16.77
N ARG A 99 1.74 -4.81 -15.93
CA ARG A 99 2.42 -3.50 -15.85
C ARG A 99 3.82 -3.61 -15.25
N HIS A 100 3.99 -4.47 -14.26
CA HIS A 100 5.22 -4.56 -13.47
C HIS A 100 6.17 -5.67 -13.92
N VAL A 101 5.63 -6.71 -14.55
CA VAL A 101 6.40 -7.80 -15.14
C VAL A 101 6.38 -7.59 -16.66
N THR A 102 7.26 -6.71 -17.14
CA THR A 102 7.67 -6.75 -18.54
C THR A 102 8.39 -8.08 -18.80
N SER A 103 8.30 -8.60 -20.04
CA SER A 103 8.77 -9.93 -20.49
C SER A 103 10.27 -10.23 -20.32
N ALA A 104 11.00 -9.51 -19.47
CA ALA A 104 12.42 -9.69 -19.18
C ALA A 104 12.68 -10.51 -17.91
N THR A 105 11.84 -11.51 -17.63
CA THR A 105 12.19 -12.56 -16.67
C THR A 105 11.76 -13.89 -17.23
N ASN A 106 12.46 -14.30 -18.29
CA ASN A 106 12.61 -15.71 -18.63
C ASN A 106 13.34 -16.36 -17.44
N PHE A 107 12.63 -17.20 -16.70
CA PHE A 107 13.23 -18.26 -15.91
C PHE A 107 13.37 -19.49 -16.81
#